data_AF-A0A921E895-F1
#
_entry.id   AF-A0A921E895-F1
#
_cell.length_a   1.000
_cell.length_b   1.000
_cell.length_c   1.000
_cell.angle_alpha   90.00
_cell.angle_beta   90.00
_cell.angle_gamma   90.00
#
_symmetry.space_group_name_H-M   'P 1'
#
loop_
_entity.id
_entity.type
_entity.pdbx_description
1 polymer ?
#
loop_
_entity_poly.entity_id
_entity_poly.type
_entity_poly.pdbx_seq_one_letter_code
_entity_poly.pdbx_strand_id
1 'polypeptide(L)'
;MSSGITLSAATRQNLLSLQDTASQTATTQNRLATGLKVSSALDSPVNFFTAQNLSNRSTDLSGLLDGISNGIQAIQAANQGITSIQKLIDSAKSTANQALSTQITTTGTAGTDFAASTSSNT
;
A
#
# COMPACT_ATOMS: atom_id res chain seq x y z
N MET A 1 21.24 -11.18 75.61
CA MET A 1 22.04 -11.55 74.42
C MET A 1 21.30 -11.13 73.16
N SER A 2 21.03 -9.83 72.99
CA SER A 2 20.62 -9.31 71.69
C SER A 2 21.85 -8.75 71.02
N SER A 3 22.65 -9.62 70.41
CA SER A 3 23.57 -9.21 69.34
C SER A 3 22.75 -8.85 68.11
N GLY A 4 21.76 -7.97 68.29
CA GLY A 4 21.06 -7.31 67.23
C GLY A 4 22.15 -6.62 66.45
N ILE A 5 22.37 -7.09 65.22
CA ILE A 5 23.19 -6.41 64.25
C ILE A 5 22.50 -5.05 64.05
N THR A 6 22.82 -4.10 64.93
CA THR A 6 22.44 -2.72 64.81
C THR A 6 23.36 -2.20 63.73
N LEU A 7 22.97 -2.47 62.49
CA LEU A 7 23.56 -1.83 61.33
C LEU A 7 23.62 -0.34 61.70
N SER A 8 24.84 0.16 61.93
CA SER A 8 25.12 1.55 62.24
C SER A 8 24.30 2.41 61.29
N ALA A 9 23.76 3.54 61.76
CA ALA A 9 22.94 4.41 60.91
C ALA A 9 23.63 4.69 59.55
N ALA A 10 24.96 4.76 59.55
CA ALA A 10 25.80 4.88 58.35
C ALA A 10 25.75 3.65 57.42
N THR A 11 25.78 2.41 57.91
CA THR A 11 25.73 1.21 57.05
C THR A 11 24.34 0.97 56.47
N ARG A 12 23.26 1.35 57.17
CA ARG A 12 21.90 1.35 56.61
C ARG A 12 21.73 2.39 55.50
N GLN A 13 22.29 3.58 55.67
CA GLN A 13 22.27 4.62 54.64
C GLN A 13 23.03 4.18 53.38
N ASN A 14 24.19 3.54 53.55
CA ASN A 14 24.94 2.96 52.44
C ASN A 14 24.16 1.83 51.75
N LEU A 15 23.49 0.95 52.51
CA LEU A 15 22.68 -0.13 51.95
C LEU A 15 21.44 0.39 51.21
N LEU A 16 20.79 1.46 51.70
CA LEU A 16 19.70 2.14 50.98
C LEU A 16 20.21 2.73 49.66
N SER A 17 21.35 3.44 49.69
CA SER A 17 21.96 3.99 48.47
C SER A 17 22.32 2.91 47.45
N LEU A 18 22.81 1.75 47.90
CA LEU A 18 23.12 0.61 47.02
C LEU A 18 21.85 -0.03 46.45
N GLN A 19 20.77 -0.12 47.23
CA GLN A 19 19.47 -0.60 46.74
C GLN A 19 18.86 0.37 45.71
N ASP A 20 18.92 1.67 45.96
CA ASP A 20 18.46 2.69 45.01
C ASP A 20 19.27 2.63 43.71
N THR A 21 20.59 2.48 43.82
CA THR A 21 21.49 2.32 42.67
C THR A 21 21.18 1.03 41.89
N ALA A 22 20.94 -0.08 42.58
CA ALA A 22 20.56 -1.34 41.95
C ALA A 22 19.21 -1.23 41.21
N SER A 23 18.24 -0.54 41.80
CA SER A 23 16.92 -0.27 41.18
C SER A 23 17.04 0.61 39.93
N GLN A 24 17.82 1.68 39.99
CA GLN A 24 18.10 2.55 38.83
C GLN A 24 18.86 1.82 37.72
N THR A 25 19.80 0.94 38.10
CA THR A 25 20.55 0.12 37.16
C THR A 25 19.65 -0.90 36.48
N ALA A 26 18.76 -1.56 37.22
CA ALA A 26 17.77 -2.49 36.66
C ALA A 26 16.82 -1.79 35.67
N THR A 27 16.33 -0.60 36.03
CA THR A 27 15.50 0.23 35.15
C THR A 27 16.25 0.61 33.88
N THR A 28 17.52 1.02 33.99
CA THR A 28 18.35 1.38 32.84
C THR A 28 18.59 0.19 31.93
N GLN A 29 18.91 -0.99 32.49
CA GLN A 29 19.06 -2.22 31.73
C GLN A 29 17.77 -2.60 30.99
N ASN A 30 16.61 -2.46 31.63
CA ASN A 30 15.32 -2.73 30.99
C ASN A 30 15.05 -1.78 29.81
N ARG A 31 15.35 -0.49 29.98
CA ARG A 31 15.21 0.52 28.91
C ARG A 31 16.19 0.29 27.75
N LEU A 32 17.41 -0.15 28.04
CA LEU A 32 18.39 -0.51 27.00
C LEU A 32 18.01 -1.79 26.25
N ALA A 33 17.50 -2.80 26.96
CA ALA A 33 17.08 -4.07 26.35
C ALA A 33 15.84 -3.92 25.46
N THR A 34 14.88 -3.08 25.86
CA THR A 34 13.63 -2.87 25.11
C THR A 34 13.72 -1.70 24.12
N GLY A 35 14.66 -0.77 24.32
CA GLY A 35 14.71 0.51 23.61
C GLY A 35 13.57 1.46 23.98
N LEU A 36 12.68 1.07 24.89
CA LEU A 36 11.50 1.84 25.26
C LEU A 36 11.76 2.63 26.55
N LYS A 37 11.40 3.91 26.54
CA LYS A 37 11.44 4.73 27.76
C LYS A 37 10.44 4.25 28.81
N VAL A 38 9.28 3.75 28.38
CA VAL A 38 8.20 3.24 29.23
C VAL A 38 7.86 1.82 28.76
N SER A 39 8.35 0.81 29.47
CA SER A 39 8.11 -0.59 29.11
C SER A 39 6.88 -1.20 29.79
N SER A 40 6.31 -0.55 30.80
CA SER A 40 5.15 -1.08 31.55
C SER A 40 4.16 0.00 31.95
N ALA A 41 2.92 -0.40 32.17
CA ALA A 41 1.87 0.46 32.70
C ALA A 41 2.17 0.98 34.13
N LEU A 42 3.08 0.32 34.86
CA LEU A 42 3.49 0.73 36.20
C LEU A 42 4.47 1.92 36.17
N ASP A 43 5.26 2.06 35.10
CA ASP A 43 6.21 3.18 34.93
C ASP A 43 5.47 4.46 34.52
N SER A 44 4.53 4.37 33.57
CA SER A 44 3.65 5.48 33.23
C SER A 44 2.39 4.99 32.50
N PRO A 45 1.21 4.95 33.15
CA PRO A 45 0.01 4.37 32.54
C PRO A 45 -0.45 5.19 31.32
N VAL A 46 -0.47 6.52 31.42
CA VAL A 46 -0.92 7.40 30.31
C VAL A 46 -0.04 7.20 29.08
N ASN A 47 1.28 7.20 29.25
CA ASN A 47 2.20 7.06 28.12
C ASN A 47 2.16 5.64 27.53
N PHE A 48 2.07 4.61 28.37
CA PHE A 48 2.01 3.22 27.92
C PHE A 48 0.75 2.95 27.08
N PHE A 49 -0.43 3.35 27.56
CA PHE A 49 -1.67 3.14 26.82
C PHE A 49 -1.79 4.02 25.57
N THR A 50 -1.25 5.24 25.60
CA THR A 50 -1.19 6.11 24.40
C THR A 50 -0.29 5.49 23.33
N ALA A 51 0.89 5.01 23.71
CA ALA A 51 1.80 4.34 22.79
C ALA A 51 1.19 3.05 22.23
N GLN A 52 0.49 2.28 23.06
CA GLN A 52 -0.22 1.06 22.61
C GLN A 52 -1.34 1.38 21.63
N ASN A 53 -2.15 2.42 21.88
CA ASN A 53 -3.17 2.86 20.92
C ASN A 53 -2.56 3.30 19.59
N LEU A 54 -1.45 4.05 19.63
CA LEU A 54 -0.75 4.49 18.43
C LEU A 54 -0.13 3.30 17.65
N SER A 55 0.39 2.29 18.36
CA SER A 55 0.92 1.06 17.74
C SER A 55 -0.18 0.26 17.03
N ASN A 56 -1.36 0.12 17.66
CA ASN A 56 -2.51 -0.51 17.02
C ASN A 56 -2.93 0.26 15.76
N ARG A 57 -3.06 1.59 15.86
CA ARG A 57 -3.39 2.47 14.73
C ARG A 57 -2.38 2.34 13.60
N SER A 58 -1.08 2.27 13.89
CA SER A 58 -0.04 2.07 12.89
C SER A 58 -0.18 0.73 12.16
N THR A 59 -0.56 -0.32 12.88
CA THR A 59 -0.81 -1.64 12.30
C THR A 59 -2.02 -1.61 11.37
N ASP A 60 -3.11 -0.98 11.80
CA ASP A 60 -4.31 -0.80 10.98
C ASP A 60 -4.01 0.02 9.72
N LEU A 61 -3.22 1.09 9.85
CA LEU A 61 -2.78 1.90 8.70
C LEU A 61 -1.88 1.13 7.75
N SER A 62 -1.03 0.22 8.23
CA SER A 62 -0.23 -0.66 7.37
C SER A 62 -1.14 -1.59 6.55
N GLY A 63 -2.13 -2.20 7.19
CA GLY A 63 -3.10 -3.04 6.47
C GLY A 63 -3.93 -2.25 5.46
N LEU A 64 -4.33 -1.02 5.80
CA LEU A 64 -5.01 -0.12 4.87
C LEU A 64 -4.10 0.25 3.69
N LEU A 65 -2.82 0.55 3.93
CA LEU A 65 -1.85 0.89 2.89
C LEU A 65 -1.66 -0.27 1.90
N ASP A 66 -1.60 -1.51 2.40
CA ASP A 66 -1.52 -2.69 1.55
C ASP A 66 -2.79 -2.85 0.70
N GLY A 67 -3.96 -2.65 1.29
CA GLY A 67 -5.24 -2.65 0.56
C GLY A 67 -5.28 -1.56 -0.54
N ILE A 68 -4.82 -0.35 -0.23
CA ILE A 68 -4.71 0.74 -1.19
C ILE A 68 -3.70 0.40 -2.30
N SER A 69 -2.55 -0.19 -1.98
CA SER A 69 -1.54 -0.60 -2.95
C SER A 69 -2.10 -1.63 -3.95
N ASN A 70 -2.88 -2.61 -3.46
CA ASN A 70 -3.59 -3.55 -4.32
C ASN A 70 -4.65 -2.84 -5.19
N GLY A 71 -5.41 -1.89 -4.61
CA GLY A 71 -6.37 -1.09 -5.36
C GLY A 71 -5.74 -0.23 -6.46
N ILE A 72 -4.57 0.37 -6.19
CA ILE A 72 -3.80 1.14 -7.18
C ILE A 72 -3.38 0.25 -8.34
N GLN A 73 -2.90 -0.98 -8.07
CA GLN A 73 -2.54 -1.93 -9.13
C GLN A 73 -3.75 -2.30 -10.01
N ALA A 74 -4.92 -2.52 -9.41
CA ALA A 74 -6.14 -2.77 -10.14
C ALA A 74 -6.55 -1.57 -11.02
N ILE A 75 -6.48 -0.35 -10.49
CA ILE A 75 -6.74 0.88 -11.24
C ILE A 75 -5.73 1.06 -12.38
N GLN A 76 -4.47 0.75 -12.16
CA GLN A 76 -3.42 0.81 -13.17
C GLN A 76 -3.69 -0.17 -14.32
N ALA A 77 -4.13 -1.39 -14.01
CA ALA A 77 -4.52 -2.38 -15.00
C ALA A 77 -5.78 -1.94 -15.78
N ALA A 78 -6.77 -1.38 -15.08
CA ALA A 78 -7.95 -0.80 -15.71
C ALA A 78 -7.60 0.37 -16.64
N ASN A 79 -6.65 1.24 -16.25
CA ASN A 79 -6.17 2.34 -17.07
C ASN A 79 -5.52 1.85 -18.37
N GLN A 80 -4.67 0.83 -18.29
CA GLN A 80 -4.09 0.17 -19.48
C GLN A 80 -5.17 -0.45 -20.37
N GLY A 81 -6.16 -1.11 -19.77
CA GLY A 81 -7.32 -1.65 -20.48
C GLY A 81 -8.07 -0.56 -21.26
N ILE A 82 -8.38 0.57 -20.61
CA ILE A 82 -9.05 1.71 -21.26
C ILE A 82 -8.22 2.27 -22.41
N THR A 83 -6.90 2.43 -22.24
CA THR A 83 -6.02 2.87 -23.34
C THR A 83 -6.04 1.90 -24.52
N SER A 84 -6.07 0.59 -24.27
CA SER A 84 -6.18 -0.40 -25.36
C SER A 84 -7.52 -0.30 -26.10
N ILE A 85 -8.61 -0.06 -25.38
CA ILE A 85 -9.94 0.15 -25.97
C ILE A 85 -9.96 1.43 -26.82
N GLN A 86 -9.34 2.52 -26.36
CA GLN A 86 -9.22 3.75 -27.14
C GLN A 86 -8.50 3.50 -28.47
N LYS A 87 -7.37 2.79 -28.44
CA LYS A 87 -6.63 2.41 -29.66
C LYS A 87 -7.46 1.55 -30.61
N LEU A 88 -8.26 0.63 -30.07
CA LEU A 88 -9.17 -0.20 -30.87
C LEU A 88 -10.26 0.66 -31.52
N ILE A 89 -10.84 1.61 -30.80
CA ILE A 89 -11.84 2.55 -31.33
C ILE A 89 -11.24 3.42 -32.44
N ASP A 90 -10.01 3.91 -32.29
CA ASP A 90 -9.35 4.71 -33.31
C ASP A 90 -9.07 3.89 -34.58
N SER A 91 -8.64 2.63 -34.42
CA SER A 91 -8.44 1.68 -35.53
C SER A 91 -9.76 1.35 -36.24
N ALA A 92 -10.84 1.15 -35.48
CA ALA A 92 -12.17 0.89 -36.01
C ALA A 92 -12.72 2.11 -36.77
N LYS A 93 -12.54 3.33 -36.26
CA LYS A 93 -12.89 4.57 -36.97
C LYS A 93 -12.10 4.71 -38.27
N SER A 94 -10.80 4.44 -38.25
CA SER A 94 -9.98 4.47 -39.47
C SER A 94 -10.49 3.47 -40.50
N THR A 95 -10.83 2.25 -40.08
CA THR A 95 -11.39 1.21 -40.95
C THR A 95 -12.76 1.61 -41.50
N ALA A 96 -13.63 2.18 -40.66
CA ALA A 96 -14.94 2.68 -41.09
C ALA A 96 -14.83 3.82 -42.10
N ASN A 97 -13.87 4.75 -41.91
CA ASN A 97 -13.60 5.82 -42.86
C ASN A 97 -13.04 5.29 -44.18
N GLN A 98 -12.16 4.28 -44.15
CA GLN A 98 -11.67 3.60 -45.35
C GLN A 98 -12.84 2.95 -46.12
N ALA A 99 -13.72 2.23 -45.41
CA ALA A 99 -14.91 1.61 -45.99
C ALA A 99 -15.86 2.65 -46.62
N LEU A 100 -16.13 3.76 -45.93
CA LEU A 100 -16.94 4.86 -46.44
C LEU A 100 -16.33 5.48 -47.72
N SER A 101 -15.02 5.71 -47.72
CA SER A 101 -14.31 6.22 -48.91
C SER A 101 -14.40 5.26 -50.08
N THR A 102 -14.20 3.95 -49.87
CA THR A 102 -14.32 2.95 -50.93
C THR A 102 -15.74 2.87 -51.49
N GLN A 103 -16.77 3.02 -50.65
CA GLN A 103 -18.16 3.01 -51.10
C GLN A 103 -18.48 4.22 -51.99
N ILE A 104 -17.99 5.41 -51.66
CA ILE A 104 -18.15 6.63 -52.48
C ILE A 104 -17.45 6.49 -53.84
N THR A 105 -16.33 5.76 -53.90
CA THR A 105 -15.60 5.48 -55.16
C THR A 105 -16.30 4.45 -56.06
N THR A 106 -17.30 3.70 -55.57
CA THR A 106 -18.12 2.76 -56.37
C THR A 106 -19.15 3.44 -57.28
N THR A 107 -18.89 4.67 -57.74
CA THR A 107 -19.65 5.34 -58.81
C THR A 107 -18.91 5.22 -60.15
N GLY A 108 -18.25 4.09 -60.39
CA GLY A 108 -17.55 3.78 -61.63
C GLY A 108 -17.76 2.31 -61.98
N THR A 109 -18.32 2.07 -63.17
CA THR A 109 -18.40 0.78 -63.88
C THR A 109 -19.27 -0.33 -63.27
N ALA A 110 -20.60 -0.20 -63.41
CA ALA A 110 -21.51 -1.35 -63.44
C ALA A 110 -22.62 -1.19 -64.50
N GLY A 111 -22.35 -0.49 -65.62
CA GLY A 111 -23.38 -0.11 -66.58
C GLY A 111 -23.08 -0.29 -68.07
N THR A 112 -21.88 -0.71 -68.50
CA THR A 112 -21.56 -0.67 -69.94
C THR A 112 -20.84 -1.89 -70.53
N ASP A 113 -20.74 -3.02 -69.83
CA ASP A 113 -20.28 -4.29 -70.43
C ASP A 113 -21.44 -5.20 -70.82
N PHE A 114 -22.46 -4.64 -71.50
CA PHE A 114 -23.33 -5.44 -72.36
C PHE A 114 -22.88 -5.26 -73.81
N ALA A 115 -21.80 -5.95 -74.19
CA ALA A 115 -21.51 -6.20 -75.59
C ALA A 115 -22.52 -7.25 -76.09
N ALA A 116 -23.60 -6.79 -76.71
CA ALA A 116 -24.54 -7.64 -77.42
C ALA A 116 -23.78 -8.41 -78.52
N SER A 117 -23.51 -9.70 -78.30
CA SER A 117 -23.02 -10.60 -79.34
C SER A 117 -24.04 -10.64 -80.47
N THR A 118 -23.70 -10.04 -81.62
CA THR A 118 -24.43 -10.17 -82.88
C THR A 118 -24.42 -11.63 -83.31
N SER A 119 -25.46 -12.38 -82.95
CA SER A 119 -25.74 -13.69 -83.53
C SER A 119 -26.53 -13.49 -84.83
N SER A 120 -25.80 -13.34 -85.93
CA SER A 120 -26.36 -13.46 -87.28
C SER A 120 -26.66 -14.94 -87.52
N ASN A 121 -27.94 -15.33 -87.45
CA ASN A 121 -28.40 -16.67 -87.80
C ASN A 121 -29.32 -16.59 -89.03
N THR A 122 -28.89 -17.31 -90.08
CA THR A 122 -29.57 -17.70 -91.34
C THR A 122 -30.10 -16.60 -92.25
#